data_AF-A0A838WJS5-F1
#
_entry.id   AF-A0A838WJS5-F1
#
_cell.length_a   1.000
_cell.length_b   1.000
_cell.length_c   1.000
_cell.angle_alpha   90.00
_cell.angle_beta   90.00
_cell.angle_gamma   90.00
#
_symmetry.space_group_name_H-M   'P 1'
#
loop_
_entity.id
_entity.type
_entity.pdbx_description
1 polymer ?
#
loop_
_entity_poly.entity_id
_entity_poly.type
_entity_poly.pdbx_seq_one_letter_code
_entity_poly.pdbx_strand_id
1 'polypeptide(L)' 'FIVIEFASKNGKEEKDSSPPPEGDEIDPETGKPKKAGKFWVYEQAVKVPYYAIFNGFKGTLEVYHLERKRYKEIKVN' A
#
# COMPACT_ATOMS: atom_id res chain seq x y z
N PHE A 1 -10.89 10.93 5.74
CA PHE A 1 -11.17 10.38 4.40
C PHE A 1 -10.66 8.96 4.34
N ILE A 2 -11.18 8.14 3.42
CA ILE A 2 -10.78 6.75 3.21
C ILE A 2 -10.31 6.59 1.77
N VAL A 3 -9.32 5.74 1.54
CA VAL A 3 -8.94 5.27 0.21
C VAL A 3 -9.34 3.81 0.09
N ILE A 4 -9.98 3.46 -1.02
CA ILE A 4 -10.34 2.07 -1.37
C ILE A 4 -9.70 1.78 -2.72
N GLU A 5 -8.81 0.80 -2.78
CA GLU A 5 -8.16 0.36 -4.02
C GLU A 5 -8.55 -1.06 -4.40
N PHE A 6 -8.66 -1.30 -5.70
CA PHE A 6 -8.79 -2.64 -6.25
C PHE A 6 -7.40 -3.27 -6.36
N ALA A 7 -7.22 -4.44 -5.76
CA ALA A 7 -5.95 -5.15 -5.77
C ALA A 7 -5.52 -5.51 -7.19
N SER A 8 -4.28 -5.16 -7.52
CA SER A 8 -3.59 -5.67 -8.70
C SER A 8 -3.24 -7.14 -8.43
N LYS A 9 -3.89 -8.06 -9.14
CA LYS A 9 -3.70 -9.52 -9.02
C LYS A 9 -3.89 -10.05 -7.59
N ASN A 10 -2.80 -10.22 -6.84
CA ASN A 10 -2.80 -10.74 -5.47
C ASN A 10 -2.69 -9.66 -4.39
N GLY A 11 -2.65 -8.38 -4.77
CA GLY A 11 -2.58 -7.24 -3.85
C GLY A 11 -1.20 -6.98 -3.27
N LYS A 12 -0.13 -7.60 -3.80
CA LYS A 12 1.25 -7.34 -3.34
C LYS A 12 1.68 -5.89 -3.59
N GLU A 13 1.30 -5.32 -4.72
CA GLU A 13 1.63 -3.94 -5.09
C GLU A 13 1.00 -2.93 -4.12
N GLU A 14 -0.28 -3.11 -3.80
CA GLU A 14 -1.03 -2.26 -2.86
C GLU A 14 -0.53 -2.38 -1.42
N LYS A 15 0.12 -3.50 -1.08
CA LYS A 15 0.72 -3.78 0.24
C LYS A 15 2.23 -3.54 0.30
N ASP A 16 2.85 -3.09 -0.79
CA ASP A 16 4.27 -2.79 -0.81
C ASP A 16 4.55 -1.60 0.12
N SER A 17 5.30 -1.87 1.18
CA SER A 17 5.69 -0.92 2.22
C SER A 17 7.15 -0.50 2.11
N SER A 18 7.79 -0.77 0.96
CA SER A 18 9.17 -0.33 0.70
C SER A 18 9.26 1.19 0.74
N PRO A 19 10.21 1.77 1.51
CA PRO A 19 10.48 3.19 1.48
C PRO A 19 10.99 3.62 0.09
N PRO A 20 11.00 4.93 -0.21
CA PRO A 20 11.66 5.42 -1.40
C PRO A 20 13.14 5.02 -1.40
N PRO A 21 13.75 4.75 -2.56
CA PRO A 21 15.17 4.42 -2.65
C PRO A 21 16.06 5.57 -2.16
N GLU A 22 17.26 5.23 -1.70
CA GLU A 22 18.30 6.22 -1.40
C GLU A 22 18.98 6.64 -2.71
N GLY A 23 18.52 7.75 -3.30
CA GLY A 23 19.05 8.29 -4.55
C GLY A 23 18.37 7.74 -5.81
N ASP A 24 19.02 7.91 -6.96
CA ASP A 24 18.46 7.60 -8.29
C ASP A 24 18.64 6.11 -8.65
N GLU A 25 18.25 5.20 -7.74
CA GLU A 25 18.21 3.77 -8.07
C GLU A 25 17.23 3.51 -9.23
N ILE A 26 17.68 2.72 -10.21
CA ILE A 26 16.86 2.30 -11.34
C ILE A 26 16.35 0.88 -11.10
N ASP A 27 15.04 0.70 -11.26
CA ASP A 27 14.41 -0.61 -11.23
C ASP A 27 14.84 -1.41 -12.48
N PRO A 28 15.49 -2.58 -12.31
CA PRO A 28 16.07 -3.33 -13.42
C PRO A 28 15.01 -3.96 -14.34
N GLU A 29 13.77 -4.13 -13.89
CA GLU A 29 12.69 -4.68 -14.72
C GLU A 29 12.04 -3.59 -15.58
N THR A 30 11.89 -2.38 -15.05
CA THR A 30 11.17 -1.30 -15.72
C THR A 30 12.05 -0.25 -16.37
N GLY A 31 13.34 -0.19 -16.01
CA GLY A 31 14.29 0.84 -16.46
C GLY A 31 13.97 2.25 -15.96
N LYS A 32 13.11 2.38 -14.95
CA LYS A 32 12.64 3.66 -14.40
C LYS A 32 13.21 3.89 -12.99
N PRO A 33 13.25 5.14 -12.51
CA PRO A 33 13.56 5.41 -11.12
C PRO A 33 12.64 4.59 -10.21
N LYS A 34 13.26 3.86 -9.28
CA LYS A 34 12.57 3.06 -8.29
C LYS A 34 11.75 3.99 -7.40
N LYS A 35 10.58 3.52 -6.98
CA LYS A 35 9.60 4.31 -6.21
C LYS A 35 9.31 3.64 -4.89
N ALA A 36 8.85 4.43 -3.93
CA ALA A 36 8.25 3.90 -2.71
C ALA A 36 7.00 3.07 -3.05
N GLY A 37 6.75 2.03 -2.27
CA GLY A 37 5.55 1.23 -2.39
C GLY A 37 4.29 2.02 -2.00
N LYS A 38 3.13 1.66 -2.58
CA LYS A 38 1.86 2.38 -2.34
C LYS A 38 1.48 2.41 -0.86
N PHE A 39 1.67 1.29 -0.16
CA PHE A 39 1.36 1.17 1.25
C PHE A 39 2.21 2.14 2.08
N TRP A 40 3.51 2.25 1.76
CA TRP A 40 4.41 3.20 2.41
C TRP A 40 3.98 4.65 2.15
N VAL A 41 3.64 4.99 0.90
CA VAL A 41 3.20 6.34 0.53
C VAL A 41 1.96 6.74 1.33
N TYR A 42 0.95 5.87 1.41
CA TYR A 42 -0.25 6.17 2.18
C TYR A 42 -0.01 6.20 3.69
N GLU A 43 0.92 5.40 4.21
CA GLU A 43 1.22 5.33 5.63
C GLU A 43 2.06 6.52 6.10
N GLN A 44 3.14 6.87 5.38
CA GLN A 44 4.16 7.80 5.83
C GLN A 44 4.03 9.20 5.22
N ALA A 45 3.75 9.29 3.92
CA ALA A 45 3.70 10.57 3.22
C ALA A 45 2.30 11.21 3.29
N VAL A 46 1.27 10.48 2.85
CA VAL A 46 -0.11 10.99 2.77
C VAL A 46 -0.84 10.88 4.11
N LYS A 47 -0.55 9.85 4.91
CA LYS A 47 -1.17 9.55 6.21
C LYS A 47 -2.69 9.39 6.12
N VAL A 48 -3.15 8.54 5.21
CA VAL A 48 -4.58 8.25 5.06
C VAL A 48 -5.07 7.52 6.33
N PRO A 49 -6.13 7.99 7.01
CA PRO A 49 -6.59 7.34 8.24
C PRO A 49 -7.06 5.89 8.05
N TYR A 50 -7.73 5.62 6.94
CA TYR A 50 -8.20 4.28 6.58
C TYR A 50 -7.85 3.94 5.14
N TYR A 51 -7.26 2.78 4.93
CA TYR A 51 -6.92 2.25 3.62
C TYR A 51 -7.51 0.86 3.47
N ALA A 52 -8.30 0.65 2.42
CA ALA A 52 -8.92 -0.63 2.13
C ALA A 52 -8.44 -1.16 0.78
N ILE A 53 -8.13 -2.45 0.75
CA ILE A 53 -7.68 -3.17 -0.44
C ILE A 53 -8.72 -4.23 -0.73
N PHE A 54 -9.42 -4.08 -1.85
CA PHE A 54 -10.43 -5.02 -2.31
C PHE A 54 -9.85 -5.97 -3.36
N ASN A 55 -9.81 -7.27 -3.06
CA ASN A 55 -9.45 -8.28 -4.04
C ASN A 55 -10.71 -8.78 -4.75
N GLY A 56 -10.97 -8.26 -5.96
CA GLY A 56 -12.14 -8.62 -6.75
C GLY A 56 -12.17 -10.09 -7.19
N PHE A 57 -11.02 -10.76 -7.31
CA PHE A 57 -10.97 -12.18 -7.68
C PHE A 57 -11.37 -13.10 -6.53
N LYS A 58 -11.07 -12.69 -5.30
CA LYS A 58 -11.39 -13.46 -4.08
C LYS A 58 -12.65 -12.99 -3.37
N GLY A 59 -13.16 -11.82 -3.73
CA GLY A 59 -14.28 -11.18 -3.02
C GLY A 59 -13.91 -10.74 -1.59
N THR A 60 -12.63 -10.54 -1.30
CA THR A 60 -12.15 -10.19 0.06
C THR A 60 -11.81 -8.71 0.15
N LEU A 61 -12.20 -8.08 1.26
CA LEU A 61 -11.82 -6.71 1.60
C LEU A 61 -10.90 -6.73 2.83
N GLU A 62 -9.69 -6.22 2.69
CA GLU A 62 -8.75 -6.00 3.79
C GLU A 62 -8.73 -4.52 4.13
N VAL A 63 -8.95 -4.17 5.40
CA VAL A 63 -9.04 -2.78 5.84
C VAL A 63 -7.96 -2.50 6.88
N TYR A 64 -7.30 -1.36 6.75
CA TYR A 64 -6.24 -0.92 7.62
C TYR A 64 -6.57 0.45 8.24
N HIS A 65 -6.26 0.61 9.52
CA HIS A 65 -6.35 1.86 10.27
C HIS A 65 -4.94 2.38 10.58
N LEU A 66 -4.68 3.66 10.34
CA LEU A 66 -3.38 4.26 10.62
C LEU A 66 -3.22 4.60 12.11
N GLU A 67 -2.41 3.82 12.82
CA GLU A 67 -2.16 3.98 14.24
C GLU A 67 -0.68 4.27 14.51
N ARG A 68 -0.39 5.40 15.17
CA ARG A 68 0.99 5.80 15.51
C ARG A 68 1.94 5.72 14.29
N LYS A 69 1.46 6.18 13.13
CA LYS A 69 2.16 6.17 11.82
C LYS A 69 2.37 4.78 11.22
N ARG A 70 1.62 3.76 11.65
CA ARG A 70 1.67 2.42 11.06
C ARG A 70 0.26 1.89 10.82
N TYR A 71 0.03 1.32 9.66
CA TYR A 71 -1.23 0.66 9.38
C TYR A 71 -1.37 -0.60 10.22
N LYS A 72 -2.55 -0.76 10.82
CA LYS A 72 -2.99 -1.94 11.54
C LYS A 72 -4.19 -2.51 10.83
N GLU A 73 -4.10 -3.78 10.45
CA GLU A 73 -5.23 -4.46 9.82
C GLU A 73 -6.36 -4.58 10.84
N ILE A 74 -7.55 -4.14 10.44
CA ILE A 74 -8.78 -4.31 11.20
C ILE A 74 -9.26 -5.73 10.94
N LYS A 75 -9.07 -6.62 11.92
CA LYS A 75 -9.68 -7.95 11.90
C LYS A 75 -11.10 -7.83 12.42
N VAL A 76 -12.05 -8.34 11.65
CA VAL A 76 -13.44 -8.48 12.08
C VAL A 76 -13.50 -9.74 12.96
N ASN A 77 -14.01 -9.59 14.19
CA ASN A 77 -14.30 -10.72 15.08
C ASN A 77 -15.57 -11.45 14.67
#